data_AF-A0A927V4L0-F1
#
_entry.id   AF-A0A927V4L0-F1
#
_cell.length_a   1.000
_cell.length_b   1.000
_cell.length_c   1.000
_cell.angle_alpha   90.00
_cell.angle_beta   90.00
_cell.angle_gamma   90.00
#
_symmetry.space_group_name_H-M   'P 1'
#
loop_
_entity.id
_entity.type
_entity.pdbx_description
1 polymer ?
#
loop_
_entity_poly.entity_id
_entity_poly.type
_entity_poly.pdbx_seq_one_letter_code
_entity_poly.pdbx_strand_id
1 'polypeptide(L)' 'MMKLHVCPECKYRVLTSRRLECECKNCQVSMLKVDTVGFEEWWQMSEDERDVAIEQFLDNIKLRISI' A
#
# COMPACT_ATOMS: atom_id res chain seq x y z
N MET A 1 -1.82 14.35 -7.64
CA MET A 1 -2.55 13.08 -7.50
C MET A 1 -2.03 12.38 -6.25
N MET A 2 -2.92 11.93 -5.36
CA MET A 2 -2.50 11.21 -4.15
C MET A 2 -2.09 9.78 -4.50
N LYS A 3 -1.08 9.27 -3.79
CA LYS A 3 -0.50 7.94 -3.95
C LYS A 3 -0.56 7.22 -2.61
N LEU A 4 -1.14 6.04 -2.62
CA LEU A 4 -1.16 5.14 -1.47
C LEU A 4 0.15 4.36 -1.40
N HIS A 5 0.73 4.30 -0.20
CA HIS A 5 1.88 3.46 0.10
C HIS A 5 1.55 2.57 1.29
N VAL A 6 2.08 1.35 1.26
CA VAL A 6 1.88 0.36 2.32
C VAL A 6 3.19 -0.29 2.74
N CYS A 7 3.35 -0.51 4.04
CA CYS A 7 4.47 -1.27 4.59
C CYS A 7 4.24 -2.77 4.34
N PRO A 8 5.19 -3.48 3.72
CA PRO A 8 5.05 -4.92 3.48
C PRO A 8 5.07 -5.77 4.76
N GLU A 9 5.66 -5.24 5.85
CA GLU A 9 5.82 -5.97 7.11
C GLU A 9 4.62 -5.78 8.05
N CYS A 10 4.24 -4.53 8.32
CA CYS A 10 3.23 -4.21 9.34
C CYS A 10 1.92 -3.66 8.77
N LYS A 11 1.76 -3.63 7.44
CA LYS A 11 0.58 -3.11 6.74
C LYS A 11 0.24 -1.65 7.04
N TYR A 12 1.16 -0.88 7.65
CA TYR A 12 0.97 0.56 7.85
C TYR A 12 0.74 1.27 6.51
N ARG A 13 -0.27 2.13 6.44
CA ARG A 13 -0.74 2.81 5.22
C ARG A 13 -0.49 4.30 5.31
N VAL A 14 -0.06 4.91 4.21
CA VAL A 14 0.09 6.37 4.13
C VAL A 14 -0.26 6.87 2.74
N LEU A 15 -0.95 8.01 2.69
CA LEU A 15 -1.23 8.72 1.46
C LEU A 15 -0.24 9.87 1.29
N THR A 16 0.36 9.99 0.10
CA THR A 16 1.32 11.04 -0.21
C THR A 16 0.99 11.71 -1.54
N SER A 17 1.23 13.01 -1.69
CA SER A 17 0.88 13.75 -2.90
C SER A 17 2.01 13.82 -3.95
N ARG A 18 3.26 13.79 -3.50
CA ARG A 18 4.45 14.00 -4.35
C ARG A 18 5.57 12.98 -4.17
N ARG A 19 5.51 12.13 -3.13
CA ARG A 19 6.59 11.19 -2.85
C ARG A 19 6.57 10.04 -3.86
N LEU A 20 7.76 9.66 -4.33
CA LEU A 20 7.97 8.45 -5.12
C LEU A 20 8.29 7.27 -4.21
N GLU A 21 8.92 7.55 -3.07
CA GLU A 21 9.36 6.57 -2.09
C GLU A 21 8.95 7.04 -0.69
N CYS A 22 8.61 6.09 0.18
CA CYS A 22 8.23 6.35 1.55
C CYS A 22 8.81 5.25 2.44
N GLU A 23 9.25 5.61 3.65
CA GLU A 23 9.77 4.66 4.64
C GLU A 23 8.71 4.46 5.74
N CYS A 24 8.54 3.22 6.18
CA CYS A 24 7.67 2.91 7.29
C CYS A 24 8.30 3.37 8.61
N LYS A 25 7.63 4.27 9.34
CA LYS A 25 8.13 4.77 10.63
C LYS A 25 8.32 3.68 11.70
N ASN A 26 7.59 2.56 11.59
CA ASN A 26 7.65 1.49 12.57
C ASN A 26 8.71 0.44 12.23
N CYS A 27 8.80 0.06 10.96
CA CYS A 27 9.68 -1.03 10.51
C CYS A 27 10.98 -0.53 9.89
N GLN A 28 11.11 0.77 9.59
CA GLN A 28 12.24 1.38 8.88
C GLN A 28 12.55 0.72 7.53
N VAL A 29 11.51 0.17 6.87
CA VAL A 29 11.59 -0.43 5.54
C VAL A 29 10.95 0.46 4.49
N SER A 30 11.40 0.32 3.25
CA SER A 30 10.75 0.94 2.09
C SER A 30 9.31 0.45 1.95
N MET A 31 8.39 1.40 1.87
CA MET A 31 6.98 1.15 1.62
C MET A 31 6.74 0.96 0.13
N LEU A 32 5.81 0.08 -0.19
CA LEU A 32 5.40 -0.23 -1.55
C LEU A 32 4.31 0.74 -1.98
N LYS A 33 4.43 1.29 -3.19
CA LYS A 33 3.36 2.07 -3.80
C LYS A 33 2.25 1.11 -4.25
N VAL A 34 1.03 1.35 -3.77
CA VAL A 34 -0.15 0.63 -4.21
C VAL A 34 -0.66 1.28 -5.49
N ASP A 35 -0.70 0.51 -6.57
CA ASP A 35 -1.18 0.93 -7.89
C ASP A 35 -2.42 0.16 -8.36
N THR A 36 -2.87 -0.81 -7.58
CA THR A 36 -4.06 -1.62 -7.85
C THR A 36 -5.38 -0.91 -7.52
N VAL A 37 -5.34 0.14 -6.70
CA VAL A 37 -6.51 0.90 -6.26
C VAL A 37 -6.29 2.40 -6.47
N GLY A 38 -7.28 3.08 -7.05
CA GLY A 38 -7.26 4.52 -7.23
C GLY A 38 -7.51 5.29 -5.92
N PHE A 39 -7.13 6.57 -5.85
CA PHE A 39 -7.40 7.40 -4.66
C PHE A 39 -8.91 7.57 -4.37
N GLU A 40 -9.72 7.84 -5.40
CA GLU A 40 -11.17 8.02 -5.26
C GLU A 40 -11.85 6.75 -4.76
N GLU A 41 -11.46 5.60 -5.34
CA GLU A 41 -11.92 4.28 -4.92
C GLU A 41 -11.53 4.00 -3.46
N TRP A 42 -10.26 4.21 -3.12
CA TRP A 42 -9.76 4.05 -1.74
C TRP A 42 -10.54 4.89 -0.72
N TRP A 43 -10.94 6.11 -1.10
CA TRP A 43 -11.69 7.00 -0.21
C TRP A 43 -13.10 6.50 0.08
N GLN A 44 -13.73 5.82 -0.89
CA GLN A 44 -15.07 5.24 -0.74
C GLN A 44 -15.08 3.89 -0.02
N MET A 45 -13.95 3.19 0.04
CA MET A 45 -13.84 1.91 0.73
C MET A 45 -13.92 2.05 2.27
N SER A 46 -14.60 1.09 2.88
CA SER A 46 -14.56 0.83 4.32
C SER A 46 -13.16 0.37 4.78
N GLU A 47 -12.94 0.32 6.09
CA GLU A 47 -11.66 -0.16 6.65
C GLU A 47 -11.40 -1.63 6.31
N ASP A 48 -12.43 -2.48 6.37
CA ASP A 48 -12.34 -3.90 6.01
C ASP A 48 -11.99 -4.10 4.53
N GLU A 49 -12.64 -3.36 3.63
CA GLU A 49 -12.33 -3.41 2.19
C GLU A 49 -10.89 -2.97 1.92
N ARG A 50 -10.42 -1.94 2.62
CA ARG A 50 -9.04 -1.46 2.51
C ARG A 50 -8.05 -2.52 2.98
N ASP A 51 -8.35 -3.23 4.06
CA ASP A 51 -7.51 -4.30 4.57
C ASP A 51 -7.41 -5.45 3.55
N VAL A 52 -8.54 -5.89 3.00
CA VAL A 52 -8.59 -6.93 1.94
C VAL A 52 -7.77 -6.51 0.71
N ALA A 53 -7.92 -5.28 0.24
CA ALA A 53 -7.18 -4.80 -0.94
C ALA A 53 -5.66 -4.75 -0.70
N ILE A 54 -5.22 -4.37 0.51
CA ILE A 54 -3.81 -4.40 0.88
C ILE A 54 -3.27 -5.82 0.95
N GLU A 55 -4.02 -6.76 1.53
CA GLU A 55 -3.62 -8.16 1.59
C GLU A 55 -3.43 -8.75 0.20
N GLN A 56 -4.42 -8.55 -0.68
CA GLN A 56 -4.33 -8.98 -2.08
C GLN A 56 -3.15 -8.35 -2.81
N PHE A 57 -2.88 -7.06 -2.59
CA PHE A 57 -1.73 -6.39 -3.17
C PHE A 57 -0.41 -7.02 -2.69
N LEU A 58 -0.24 -7.23 -1.38
CA LEU A 58 0.99 -7.79 -0.82
C LEU A 58 1.22 -9.24 -1.27
N ASP A 59 0.18 -10.06 -1.34
CA ASP A 59 0.28 -11.43 -1.82
C ASP A 59 0.67 -11.49 -3.30
N ASN A 60 0.12 -10.60 -4.13
CA ASN A 60 0.51 -10.47 -5.53
C ASN A 60 1.99 -10.06 -5.69
N ILE A 61 2.51 -9.19 -4.81
CA ILE A 61 3.93 -8.80 -4.83
C ILE A 61 4.82 -9.98 -4.42
N LYS A 62 4.46 -10.72 -3.37
CA LYS A 62 5.21 -11.92 -2.95
C LYS A 62 5.31 -12.96 -4.06
N LEU A 63 4.22 -13.19 -4.79
CA LEU A 63 4.20 -14.09 -5.94
C LEU A 63 5.17 -13.63 -7.04
N ARG A 64 5.25 -12.32 -7.31
CA ARG A 64 6.15 -11.77 -8.34
C ARG A 64 7.63 -11.88 -7.98
N ILE A 65 7.98 -11.87 -6.70
CA ILE A 65 9.37 -11.95 -6.22
C ILE A 65 9.83 -13.42 -6.11
N SER A 66 8.89 -14.36 -6.01
CA SER A 66 9.18 -15.80 -5.84
C SER A 66 9.38 -16.55 -7.16
N ILE A 67 9.37 -15.85 -8.30
CA ILE A 67 9.58 -16.37 -9.67
C ILE A 67 10.89 -15.81 -10.19
#